data_AF-A0A7K4BKG6-F1
#
_entry.id   AF-A0A7K4BKG6-F1
#
_cell.length_a   1.000
_cell.length_b   1.000
_cell.length_c   1.000
_cell.angle_alpha   90.00
_cell.angle_beta   90.00
_cell.angle_gamma   90.00
#
_symmetry.space_group_name_H-M   'P 1'
#
loop_
_entity.id
_entity.type
_entity.pdbx_description
1 polymer ?
#
loop_
_entity_poly.entity_id
_entity_poly.type
_entity_poly.pdbx_seq_one_letter_code
_entity_poly.pdbx_strand_id
1 'polypeptide(L)'
;ILRIIGEGQRDGMHPYQIARELRGYFDGTAHNAVTAARTEAQKIRTDARVATYLKTGVHYLEYIAVGDERTRPEHAARDGKIYPIDKAPWLGEPNCRCTLIDADYRVEEGGAGVEETDTITLTSEELEA
;
A
#
# COMPACT_ATOMS: atom_id res chain seq x y z
N ILE A 1 2.05 -8.17 -18.99
CA ILE A 1 1.19 -7.76 -17.85
C ILE A 1 1.74 -6.49 -17.20
N LEU A 2 2.91 -6.51 -16.56
CA LEU A 2 3.50 -5.33 -15.87
C LEU A 2 3.68 -4.10 -16.77
N ARG A 3 4.03 -4.30 -18.06
CA ARG A 3 4.14 -3.22 -19.05
C ARG A 3 2.83 -2.46 -19.24
N ILE A 4 1.71 -3.18 -19.44
CA ILE A 4 0.37 -2.60 -19.67
C ILE A 4 -0.10 -1.82 -18.44
N ILE A 5 0.14 -2.37 -17.25
CA ILE A 5 -0.26 -1.73 -15.99
C ILE A 5 0.58 -0.48 -15.73
N GLY A 6 1.91 -0.57 -15.93
CA GLY A 6 2.82 0.55 -15.74
C GLY A 6 2.61 1.69 -16.75
N GLU A 7 2.40 1.38 -18.03
CA GLU A 7 2.06 2.36 -19.07
C GLU A 7 0.70 2.99 -18.80
N GLY A 8 -0.35 2.18 -18.56
CA GLY A 8 -1.68 2.67 -18.27
C GLY A 8 -1.77 3.54 -17.01
N GLN A 9 -0.98 3.25 -15.97
CA GLN A 9 -0.90 4.14 -14.81
C GLN A 9 -0.23 5.48 -15.13
N ARG A 10 0.89 5.48 -15.88
CA ARG A 10 1.56 6.73 -16.28
C ARG A 10 0.67 7.60 -17.15
N ASP A 11 -0.11 6.98 -18.02
CA ASP A 11 -1.02 7.67 -18.94
C ASP A 11 -2.33 8.11 -18.28
N GLY A 12 -2.50 7.86 -16.97
CA GLY A 12 -3.69 8.26 -16.22
C GLY A 12 -4.95 7.44 -16.54
N MET A 13 -4.80 6.25 -17.11
CA MET A 13 -5.93 5.39 -17.46
C MET A 13 -6.72 4.97 -16.22
N HIS A 14 -8.04 4.93 -16.36
CA HIS A 14 -8.91 4.42 -15.31
C HIS A 14 -8.67 2.91 -15.11
N PRO A 15 -8.66 2.38 -13.87
CA PRO A 15 -8.40 0.95 -13.62
C PRO A 15 -9.28 -0.03 -14.42
N TYR A 16 -10.51 0.34 -14.76
CA TYR A 16 -11.39 -0.47 -15.63
C TYR A 16 -10.90 -0.59 -17.07
N GLN A 17 -10.21 0.43 -17.60
CA GLN A 17 -9.62 0.40 -18.95
C GLN A 17 -8.42 -0.54 -18.95
N ILE A 18 -7.53 -0.42 -17.97
CA ILE A 18 -6.38 -1.33 -17.77
C ILE A 18 -6.88 -2.79 -17.62
N ALA A 19 -7.94 -3.01 -16.82
CA ALA A 19 -8.53 -4.34 -16.66
C ALA A 19 -9.20 -4.89 -17.93
N ARG A 20 -9.71 -4.03 -18.82
CA ARG A 20 -10.23 -4.45 -20.13
C ARG A 20 -9.10 -4.95 -21.03
N GLU A 21 -7.96 -4.27 -21.05
CA GLU A 21 -6.78 -4.72 -21.81
C GLU A 21 -6.19 -6.01 -21.24
N LEU A 22 -6.16 -6.15 -19.91
CA LEU A 22 -5.72 -7.38 -19.25
C LEU A 22 -6.63 -8.58 -19.53
N ARG A 23 -7.94 -8.39 -19.72
CA ARG A 23 -8.87 -9.48 -20.04
C ARG A 23 -8.51 -10.23 -21.33
N GLY A 24 -7.87 -9.57 -22.30
CA GLY A 24 -7.37 -10.25 -23.51
C GLY A 24 -6.22 -11.22 -23.24
N TYR A 25 -5.56 -11.14 -22.08
CA TYR A 25 -4.45 -12.00 -21.67
C TYR A 25 -4.85 -13.11 -20.69
N PHE A 26 -6.06 -13.07 -20.12
CA PHE A 26 -6.54 -14.05 -19.15
C PHE A 26 -7.75 -14.80 -19.73
N ASP A 27 -7.59 -16.09 -20.01
CA ASP A 27 -8.62 -17.01 -20.51
C ASP A 27 -9.73 -17.25 -19.46
N GLY A 28 -10.63 -16.27 -19.28
CA GLY A 28 -11.93 -16.50 -18.64
C GLY A 28 -12.06 -16.19 -17.15
N THR A 29 -11.19 -15.36 -16.54
CA THR A 29 -11.46 -14.86 -15.17
C THR A 29 -11.46 -13.33 -15.07
N ALA A 30 -12.51 -12.71 -15.63
CA ALA A 30 -12.71 -11.26 -15.61
C ALA A 30 -12.69 -10.65 -14.19
N HIS A 31 -13.20 -11.36 -13.19
CA HIS A 31 -13.16 -10.94 -11.78
C HIS A 31 -11.73 -10.93 -11.22
N ASN A 32 -10.89 -11.88 -11.64
CA ASN A 32 -9.49 -11.96 -11.23
C ASN A 32 -8.64 -10.88 -11.91
N ALA A 33 -8.99 -10.49 -13.15
CA ALA A 33 -8.26 -9.46 -13.89
C ALA A 33 -8.36 -8.07 -13.24
N VAL A 34 -9.52 -7.66 -12.73
CA VAL A 34 -9.67 -6.36 -12.04
C VAL A 34 -8.91 -6.34 -10.72
N THR A 35 -9.04 -7.41 -9.92
CA THR A 35 -8.30 -7.56 -8.66
C THR A 35 -6.80 -7.56 -8.90
N ALA A 36 -6.32 -8.29 -9.92
CA ALA A 36 -4.93 -8.28 -10.32
C ALA A 36 -4.47 -6.88 -10.74
N ALA A 37 -5.24 -6.18 -11.59
CA ALA A 37 -4.91 -4.82 -12.03
C ALA A 37 -4.75 -3.85 -10.86
N ARG A 38 -5.69 -3.88 -9.89
CA ARG A 38 -5.64 -3.03 -8.69
C ARG A 38 -4.46 -3.36 -7.79
N THR A 39 -4.20 -4.65 -7.59
CA THR A 39 -3.11 -5.13 -6.75
C THR A 39 -1.77 -4.70 -7.32
N GLU A 40 -1.53 -4.95 -8.61
CA GLU A 40 -0.28 -4.54 -9.26
C GLU A 40 -0.13 -3.02 -9.35
N ALA A 41 -1.22 -2.27 -9.57
CA ALA A 41 -1.18 -0.81 -9.50
C ALA A 41 -0.81 -0.31 -8.10
N GLN A 42 -1.30 -0.96 -7.03
CA GLN A 42 -0.94 -0.61 -5.66
C GLN A 42 0.54 -0.86 -5.39
N LYS A 43 1.08 -2.03 -5.78
CA LYS A 43 2.51 -2.35 -5.65
C LYS A 43 3.39 -1.26 -6.30
N ILE A 44 3.08 -0.92 -7.56
CA ILE A 44 3.82 0.11 -8.30
C ILE A 44 3.75 1.48 -7.58
N ARG A 45 2.58 1.85 -7.03
CA ARG A 45 2.42 3.11 -6.29
C ARG A 45 3.23 3.13 -5.00
N THR A 46 3.26 2.03 -4.27
CA THR A 46 4.06 1.87 -3.05
C THR A 46 5.55 2.00 -3.39
N ASP A 47 6.03 1.24 -4.38
CA ASP A 47 7.43 1.25 -4.78
C ASP A 47 7.86 2.63 -5.27
N ALA A 48 7.05 3.28 -6.11
CA ALA A 48 7.32 4.63 -6.62
C ALA A 48 7.37 5.67 -5.49
N ARG A 49 6.50 5.54 -4.49
CA ARG A 49 6.48 6.44 -3.34
C ARG A 49 7.71 6.26 -2.47
N VAL A 50 8.01 5.03 -2.04
CA VAL A 50 9.20 4.72 -1.23
C VAL A 50 10.48 5.14 -1.96
N ALA A 51 10.59 4.87 -3.26
CA ALA A 51 11.73 5.31 -4.06
C ALA A 51 11.86 6.85 -4.14
N THR A 52 10.74 7.58 -4.17
CA THR A 52 10.75 9.06 -4.16
C THR A 52 11.20 9.59 -2.80
N TYR A 53 10.68 9.01 -1.72
CA TYR A 53 11.04 9.35 -0.34
C TYR A 53 12.52 9.10 -0.05
N LEU A 54 13.04 7.93 -0.44
CA LEU A 54 14.48 7.64 -0.34
C LEU A 54 15.34 8.66 -1.12
N LYS A 55 14.91 9.09 -2.30
CA LYS A 55 15.63 10.09 -3.11
C LYS A 55 15.57 11.50 -2.54
N THR A 56 14.54 11.81 -1.76
CA THR A 56 14.32 13.15 -1.19
C THR A 56 14.81 13.26 0.25
N GLY A 57 15.30 12.16 0.82
CA GLY A 57 15.88 12.14 2.16
C GLY A 57 14.86 11.99 3.28
N VAL A 58 13.70 11.38 3.02
CA VAL A 58 12.73 11.02 4.05
C VAL A 58 13.24 9.84 4.87
N HIS A 59 13.14 9.91 6.19
CA HIS A 59 13.66 8.90 7.11
C HIS A 59 12.57 8.06 7.77
N TYR A 60 11.38 8.62 7.98
CA TYR A 60 10.28 8.00 8.71
C TYR A 60 8.99 8.00 7.90
N LEU A 61 8.27 6.88 7.94
CA LEU A 61 6.99 6.72 7.27
C LEU A 61 5.88 6.38 8.27
N GLU A 62 4.77 7.09 8.17
CA GLU A 62 3.53 6.75 8.88
C GLU A 62 2.67 5.81 8.04
N TYR A 63 2.18 4.76 8.67
CA TYR A 63 1.23 3.83 8.06
C TYR A 63 -0.19 4.33 8.22
N ILE A 64 -0.86 4.59 7.10
CA ILE A 64 -2.26 5.01 7.09
C ILE A 64 -3.11 3.87 6.55
N ALA A 65 -3.90 3.27 7.45
CA ALA A 65 -4.90 2.29 7.08
C ALA A 65 -6.10 2.98 6.41
N VAL A 66 -6.83 2.23 5.57
CA VAL A 66 -8.04 2.78 4.90
C VAL A 66 -9.18 3.04 5.90
N GLY A 67 -9.25 2.26 6.98
CA GLY A 67 -10.18 2.47 8.09
C GLY A 67 -11.66 2.15 7.79
N ASP A 68 -11.95 1.39 6.72
CA ASP A 68 -13.31 0.92 6.43
C ASP A 68 -13.53 -0.54 6.89
N GLU A 69 -14.77 -1.03 6.74
CA GLU A 69 -15.21 -2.40 7.12
C GLU A 69 -14.42 -3.54 6.43
N ARG A 70 -13.59 -3.21 5.42
CA ARG A 70 -12.77 -4.17 4.68
C ARG A 70 -11.29 -4.05 5.02
N THR A 71 -10.95 -3.20 5.98
CA THR A 71 -9.61 -3.10 6.55
C THR A 71 -9.34 -4.36 7.32
N ARG A 72 -8.26 -5.06 7.00
CA ARG A 72 -7.90 -6.26 7.75
C ARG A 72 -7.38 -5.86 9.14
N PRO A 73 -7.59 -6.69 10.18
CA PRO A 73 -7.14 -6.40 11.54
C PRO A 73 -5.67 -5.99 11.64
N GLU A 74 -4.79 -6.67 10.89
CA GLU A 74 -3.37 -6.38 10.89
C GLU A 74 -3.02 -5.03 10.25
N HIS A 75 -3.89 -4.50 9.39
CA HIS A 75 -3.75 -3.17 8.80
C HIS A 75 -4.25 -2.11 9.76
N ALA A 76 -5.40 -2.35 10.40
CA ALA A 76 -5.97 -1.46 11.41
C ALA A 76 -5.02 -1.29 12.60
N ALA A 77 -4.40 -2.37 13.08
CA ALA A 77 -3.42 -2.33 14.17
C ALA A 77 -2.12 -1.59 13.85
N ARG A 78 -1.91 -1.21 12.58
CA ARG A 78 -0.77 -0.39 12.13
C ARG A 78 -1.14 1.07 11.91
N ASP A 79 -2.43 1.41 11.94
CA ASP A 79 -2.88 2.76 11.63
C ASP A 79 -2.24 3.79 12.57
N GLY A 80 -1.64 4.83 11.98
CA GLY A 80 -0.94 5.90 12.69
C GLY A 80 0.43 5.53 13.25
N LYS A 81 0.90 4.28 13.12
CA LYS A 81 2.24 3.88 13.53
C LYS A 81 3.29 4.45 12.59
N ILE A 82 4.38 4.94 13.14
CA ILE A 82 5.51 5.52 12.41
C ILE A 82 6.69 4.56 12.48
N TYR A 83 7.33 4.31 11.35
CA TYR A 83 8.45 3.38 11.21
C TYR A 83 9.63 4.08 10.56
N PRO A 84 10.88 3.67 10.84
CA PRO A 84 12.01 3.96 9.96
C PRO A 84 11.70 3.47 8.54
N ILE A 85 12.09 4.23 7.51
CA ILE A 85 11.73 3.96 6.11
C ILE A 85 12.16 2.56 5.63
N ASP A 86 13.25 2.02 6.17
CA ASP A 86 13.77 0.68 5.87
C ASP A 86 13.07 -0.45 6.63
N LYS A 87 12.24 -0.10 7.62
CA LYS A 87 11.47 -1.04 8.46
C LYS A 87 9.96 -0.93 8.27
N ALA A 88 9.50 0.08 7.53
CA ALA A 88 8.08 0.26 7.27
C ALA A 88 7.50 -0.96 6.51
N PRO A 89 6.31 -1.45 6.89
CA PRO A 89 5.62 -2.52 6.16
C PRO A 89 5.40 -2.16 4.70
N TRP A 90 5.69 -3.10 3.81
CA TRP A 90 5.43 -2.91 2.40
C TRP A 90 3.96 -3.15 2.04
N LEU A 91 3.39 -2.23 1.26
CA LEU A 91 1.99 -2.26 0.83
C LEU A 91 1.82 -2.83 -0.57
N GLY A 92 1.32 -4.06 -0.69
CA GLY A 92 1.03 -4.65 -2.00
C GLY A 92 0.18 -5.91 -1.99
N GLU A 93 -0.47 -6.18 -0.85
CA GLU A 93 -1.39 -7.29 -0.71
C GLU A 93 -2.65 -7.08 -1.58
N PRO A 94 -3.35 -8.16 -1.96
CA PRO A 94 -4.52 -8.06 -2.83
C PRO A 94 -5.56 -7.08 -2.30
N ASN A 95 -6.02 -6.18 -3.18
CA ASN A 95 -7.01 -5.13 -2.86
C ASN A 95 -6.65 -4.21 -1.68
N CYS A 96 -5.39 -4.15 -1.23
CA CYS A 96 -4.95 -3.21 -0.21
C CYS A 96 -5.10 -1.76 -0.74
N ARG A 97 -5.60 -0.87 0.12
CA ARG A 97 -5.85 0.55 -0.18
C ARG A 97 -5.17 1.49 0.82
N CYS A 98 -4.39 0.93 1.74
CA CYS A 98 -3.59 1.68 2.71
C CYS A 98 -2.49 2.47 1.99
N THR A 99 -1.85 3.39 2.69
CA THR A 99 -0.74 4.16 2.14
C THR A 99 0.34 4.45 3.18
N LEU A 100 1.53 4.82 2.70
CA LEU A 100 2.64 5.29 3.53
C LEU A 100 2.84 6.77 3.25
N ILE A 101 2.95 7.59 4.27
CA ILE A 101 3.22 9.03 4.13
C ILE A 101 4.51 9.40 4.85
N ASP A 102 5.14 10.47 4.41
CA ASP A 102 6.27 11.09 5.11
C ASP A 102 5.85 11.51 6.53
N ALA A 103 6.66 11.14 7.52
CA ALA A 103 6.43 11.42 8.93
C ALA A 103 7.61 12.14 9.60
N ASP A 104 8.61 12.62 8.85
CA ASP A 104 9.83 13.22 9.43
C ASP A 104 9.48 14.36 10.38
N TYR A 105 8.59 15.28 9.98
CA TYR A 105 8.13 16.36 10.86
C TYR A 105 7.49 15.85 12.17
N ARG A 106 6.71 14.76 12.11
CA ARG A 106 6.06 14.20 13.32
C ARG A 106 7.09 13.63 14.29
N VAL A 107 8.19 13.08 13.80
CA VAL A 107 9.26 12.52 14.62
C VAL A 107 10.21 13.61 15.10
N GLU A 108 10.75 14.40 14.19
CA GLU A 108 11.82 15.38 14.46
C GLU A 108 11.33 16.58 15.27
N GLU A 109 10.18 17.15 14.90
CA GLU A 109 9.61 18.34 15.56
C GLU A 109 8.51 17.94 16.56
N GLY A 110 7.71 16.93 16.20
CA GLY A 110 6.59 16.46 17.02
C GLY A 110 6.98 15.51 18.14
N GLY A 111 8.18 14.91 18.11
CA GLY A 111 8.62 13.94 19.10
C GLY A 111 7.79 12.65 19.12
N ALA A 112 7.15 12.29 18.00
CA ALA A 112 6.33 11.09 17.89
C ALA A 112 7.17 9.81 18.08
N GLY A 113 6.56 8.80 18.71
CA GLY A 113 7.18 7.50 18.89
C GLY A 113 7.39 6.78 17.56
N VAL A 114 8.47 6.01 17.48
CA VAL A 114 8.87 5.25 16.30
C VAL A 114 8.87 3.76 16.63
N GLU A 115 8.26 2.97 15.76
CA GLU A 115 8.18 1.52 15.82
C GLU A 115 9.39 0.90 15.11
N GLU A 116 10.23 0.21 15.87
CA GLU A 116 11.47 -0.40 15.36
C GLU A 116 11.25 -1.76 14.68
N THR A 117 10.02 -2.27 14.69
CA THR A 117 9.64 -3.55 14.08
C THR A 117 8.23 -3.49 13.51
N ASP A 118 8.00 -4.17 12.39
CA ASP A 118 6.66 -4.37 11.80
C ASP A 118 5.90 -5.55 12.42
N THR A 119 6.49 -6.24 13.40
CA THR A 119 5.78 -7.32 14.09
C THR A 119 4.59 -6.77 14.87
N ILE A 120 3.40 -7.25 14.54
CA ILE A 120 2.20 -7.00 15.31
C ILE A 120 1.76 -8.26 16.07
N THR A 121 1.11 -8.07 17.20
CA THR A 121 0.43 -9.14 17.93
C THR A 121 -1.03 -8.71 18.06
N LEU A 122 -1.93 -9.58 17.63
CA LEU A 122 -3.36 -9.37 17.72
C LEU A 122 -3.93 -10.30 18.76
N THR A 123 -4.84 -9.79 19.57
CA THR A 123 -5.71 -10.60 20.42
C THR A 123 -6.74 -11.34 19.56
N SER A 124 -7.36 -12.38 20.12
CA SER A 124 -8.42 -13.11 19.41
C SER A 124 -9.60 -12.21 19.04
N GLU A 125 -9.92 -11.22 19.88
CA GLU A 125 -11.00 -10.25 19.63
C GLU A 125 -10.67 -9.34 18.45
N GLU A 126 -9.43 -8.86 18.34
CA GLU A 126 -8.99 -8.03 17.22
C GLU A 126 -8.95 -8.80 15.89
N LEU A 127 -8.70 -10.12 15.91
CA LEU A 127 -8.74 -10.95 14.70
C LEU A 127 -10.16 -11.16 14.14
N GLU A 128 -11.18 -11.02 14.98
CA GLU A 128 -12.58 -11.22 14.62
C GLU A 128 -13.32 -9.92 14.27
N ALA A 129 -12.68 -8.75 14.49
CA ALA A 129 -13.17 -7.42 14.18
C ALA A 129 -13.06 -7.07 12.68
#